data_AF-G5JRM9-F1
#
_entry.id   AF-G5JRM9-F1
#
_cell.length_a   1.000
_cell.length_b   1.000
_cell.length_c   1.000
_cell.angle_alpha   90.00
_cell.angle_beta   90.00
_cell.angle_gamma   90.00
#
_symmetry.space_group_name_H-M   'P 1'
#
loop_
_entity.id
_entity.type
_entity.pdbx_description
1 polymer ?
#
loop_
_entity_poly.entity_id
_entity_poly.type
_entity_poly.pdbx_seq_one_letter_code
_entity_poly.pdbx_strand_id
1 'polypeptide(L)'
;MKKYILGLFLFCSLFLAACDKQTIEKIIDQKQGVTSFKIGQTYRRDDGMYFKLVDEDTCVDFRDDASKYKTEDDLNDAKEGEEDPIYPQLALFESSYKKEGEDFLLGDSKETLLTFETVNDFKSKTYRSIHNDIFKDSTPATLQYSKKGYYLEIRSKRYYFHKSDKKIPNSREEFLKDYHKNETEN
;
A
#
# COMPACT_ATOMS: atom_id res chain seq x y z
N MET A 1 43.47 0.16 -57.60
CA MET A 1 43.03 0.37 -56.20
C MET A 1 41.57 0.81 -56.19
N LYS A 2 40.59 -0.11 -56.21
CA LYS A 2 39.14 0.21 -56.12
C LYS A 2 38.31 -1.09 -56.04
N LYS A 3 38.51 -1.92 -55.01
CA LYS A 3 37.68 -3.14 -54.80
C LYS A 3 37.33 -3.47 -53.33
N TYR A 4 37.73 -2.68 -52.34
CA TYR A 4 37.53 -3.04 -50.91
C TYR A 4 36.62 -2.11 -50.10
N ILE A 5 36.01 -1.08 -50.71
CA ILE A 5 35.20 -0.09 -49.96
C ILE A 5 33.72 -0.51 -49.87
N LEU A 6 33.26 -1.47 -50.68
CA LEU A 6 31.84 -1.88 -50.68
C LEU A 6 31.47 -2.93 -49.61
N GLY A 7 32.46 -3.53 -48.93
CA GLY A 7 32.22 -4.57 -47.91
C GLY A 7 32.05 -4.05 -46.48
N LEU A 8 32.51 -2.83 -46.19
CA LEU A 8 32.51 -2.30 -44.82
C LEU A 8 31.20 -1.60 -44.44
N PHE A 9 30.42 -1.14 -45.42
CA PHE A 9 29.15 -0.46 -45.18
C PHE A 9 27.96 -1.42 -44.95
N LEU A 10 28.08 -2.70 -45.33
CA LEU A 10 27.03 -3.69 -45.12
C LEU A 10 27.09 -4.37 -43.73
N PHE A 11 28.21 -4.25 -43.02
CA PHE A 11 28.40 -4.88 -41.70
C PHE A 11 28.01 -3.96 -40.52
N CYS A 12 27.97 -2.64 -40.73
CA CYS A 12 27.58 -1.68 -39.68
C CYS A 12 26.07 -1.54 -39.49
N SER A 13 25.25 -1.88 -40.48
CA SER A 13 23.79 -1.80 -40.38
C SER A 13 23.15 -2.99 -39.63
N LEU A 14 23.87 -4.10 -39.47
CA LEU A 14 23.40 -5.27 -38.70
C LEU A 14 23.63 -5.14 -37.18
N PHE A 15 24.55 -4.28 -36.74
CA PHE A 15 24.82 -4.07 -35.30
C PHE A 15 23.91 -3.02 -34.64
N LEU A 16 23.33 -2.10 -35.41
CA LEU A 16 22.44 -1.07 -34.87
C LEU A 16 21.03 -1.59 -34.52
N ALA A 17 20.57 -2.68 -35.16
CA ALA A 17 19.26 -3.27 -34.84
C ALA A 17 19.28 -4.19 -33.59
N ALA A 18 20.46 -4.62 -33.12
CA ALA A 18 20.58 -5.49 -31.96
C ALA A 18 20.67 -4.73 -30.62
N CYS A 19 21.14 -3.47 -30.62
CA CYS A 19 21.26 -2.65 -29.41
C CYS A 19 19.95 -2.01 -28.93
N ASP A 20 18.90 -1.99 -29.75
CA ASP A 20 17.64 -1.31 -29.41
C ASP A 20 16.67 -2.21 -28.64
N LYS A 21 16.58 -3.50 -29.00
CA LYS A 21 15.68 -4.44 -28.32
C LYS A 21 16.02 -4.64 -26.84
N GLN A 22 17.30 -4.77 -26.51
CA GLN A 22 17.75 -5.06 -25.15
C GLN A 22 17.55 -3.87 -24.20
N THR A 23 17.57 -2.65 -24.74
CA THR A 23 17.35 -1.41 -23.98
C THR A 23 15.84 -1.14 -23.81
N ILE A 24 15.04 -1.39 -24.85
CA ILE A 24 13.57 -1.28 -24.78
C ILE A 24 12.97 -2.34 -23.86
N GLU A 25 13.44 -3.60 -23.91
CA GLU A 25 13.01 -4.65 -22.97
C GLU A 25 13.37 -4.29 -21.52
N LYS A 26 14.55 -3.71 -21.28
CA LYS A 26 14.96 -3.22 -19.94
C LYS A 26 14.08 -2.07 -19.42
N ILE A 27 13.56 -1.23 -20.30
CA ILE A 27 12.66 -0.12 -19.94
C ILE A 27 11.23 -0.64 -19.69
N ILE A 28 10.80 -1.66 -20.45
CA ILE A 28 9.47 -2.29 -20.29
C ILE A 28 9.41 -3.20 -19.05
N ASP A 29 10.55 -3.76 -18.62
CA ASP A 29 10.67 -4.72 -17.51
C ASP A 29 11.10 -4.09 -16.17
N GLN A 30 10.96 -2.76 -16.02
CA GLN A 30 11.11 -2.15 -14.70
C GLN A 30 9.96 -2.56 -13.79
N LYS A 31 10.29 -3.39 -12.80
CA LYS A 31 9.39 -3.74 -11.69
C LYS A 31 8.82 -2.46 -11.08
N GLN A 32 7.51 -2.38 -11.02
CA GLN A 32 6.76 -1.29 -10.37
C GLN A 32 6.44 -1.61 -8.92
N GLY A 33 6.50 -2.88 -8.51
CA GLY A 33 6.32 -3.31 -7.13
C GLY A 33 7.11 -4.55 -6.80
N VAL A 34 6.89 -5.07 -5.59
CA VAL A 34 7.51 -6.30 -5.11
C VAL A 34 6.99 -7.50 -5.89
N THR A 35 7.87 -8.45 -6.19
CA THR A 35 7.51 -9.72 -6.86
C THR A 35 7.29 -10.86 -5.89
N SER A 36 7.30 -10.60 -4.59
CA SER A 36 7.07 -11.60 -3.54
C SER A 36 6.72 -10.89 -2.23
N PHE A 37 5.69 -11.38 -1.54
CA PHE A 37 5.44 -11.04 -0.15
C PHE A 37 6.22 -11.98 0.78
N LYS A 38 6.65 -11.44 1.93
CA LYS A 38 7.25 -12.19 3.04
C LYS A 38 6.36 -11.99 4.25
N ILE A 39 6.11 -13.08 4.97
CA ILE A 39 5.44 -13.04 6.27
C ILE A 39 6.21 -12.10 7.21
N GLY A 40 5.49 -11.25 7.93
CA GLY A 40 6.01 -10.26 8.87
C GLY A 40 6.59 -8.99 8.23
N GLN A 41 6.77 -8.92 6.91
CA GLN A 41 7.26 -7.72 6.24
C GLN A 41 6.12 -6.76 5.95
N THR A 42 6.30 -5.49 6.31
CA THR A 42 5.38 -4.42 5.91
C THR A 42 5.69 -3.92 4.51
N TYR A 43 4.62 -3.66 3.75
CA TYR A 43 4.65 -3.09 2.42
C TYR A 43 3.80 -1.83 2.40
N ARG A 44 4.26 -0.79 1.71
CA ARG A 44 3.46 0.39 1.40
C ARG A 44 2.88 0.24 0.01
N ARG A 45 1.58 0.43 -0.12
CA ARG A 45 0.85 0.48 -1.38
C ARG A 45 0.87 1.91 -1.94
N ASP A 46 0.78 2.05 -3.25
CA ASP A 46 0.87 3.35 -3.95
C ASP A 46 -0.15 4.41 -3.46
N ASP A 47 -1.28 4.01 -2.91
CA ASP A 47 -2.27 4.92 -2.30
C ASP A 47 -1.95 5.34 -0.87
N GLY A 48 -0.82 4.89 -0.31
CA GLY A 48 -0.38 5.21 1.04
C GLY A 48 -0.80 4.21 2.11
N MET A 49 -1.67 3.24 1.79
CA MET A 49 -2.04 2.17 2.72
C MET A 49 -0.86 1.23 2.96
N TYR A 50 -0.75 0.67 4.15
CA TYR A 50 0.27 -0.33 4.48
C TYR A 50 -0.37 -1.71 4.53
N PHE A 51 0.36 -2.73 4.08
CA PHE A 51 -0.08 -4.12 4.02
C PHE A 51 0.98 -5.04 4.62
N LYS A 52 0.56 -6.13 5.24
CA LYS A 52 1.46 -7.17 5.74
C LYS A 52 0.73 -8.52 5.79
N LEU A 53 1.40 -9.56 5.28
CA LEU A 53 1.05 -10.95 5.63
C LEU A 53 1.59 -11.19 7.04
N VAL A 54 0.72 -11.49 8.00
CA VAL A 54 1.07 -11.68 9.41
C VAL A 54 1.60 -13.09 9.64
N ASP A 55 0.91 -14.08 9.08
CA ASP A 55 1.23 -15.50 9.12
C ASP A 55 0.72 -16.19 7.83
N GLU A 56 0.40 -17.49 7.90
CA GLU A 56 0.00 -18.31 6.75
C GLU A 56 -1.41 -18.03 6.23
N ASP A 57 -2.29 -17.44 7.05
CA ASP A 57 -3.70 -17.21 6.69
C ASP A 57 -4.21 -15.82 7.06
N THR A 58 -3.44 -15.04 7.81
CA THR A 58 -3.83 -13.72 8.30
C THR A 58 -3.02 -12.62 7.63
N CYS A 59 -3.70 -11.58 7.20
CA CYS A 59 -3.09 -10.35 6.70
C CYS A 59 -3.73 -9.13 7.35
N VAL A 60 -3.00 -8.03 7.31
CA VAL A 60 -3.48 -6.74 7.79
C VAL A 60 -3.23 -5.65 6.78
N ASP A 61 -4.20 -4.75 6.66
CA ASP A 61 -4.00 -3.44 6.09
C ASP A 61 -4.08 -2.36 7.18
N PHE A 62 -3.26 -1.32 7.06
CA PHE A 62 -3.20 -0.23 8.02
C PHE A 62 -3.20 1.11 7.29
N ARG A 63 -4.13 1.99 7.68
CA ARG A 63 -4.23 3.36 7.19
C ARG A 63 -3.89 4.34 8.30
N ASP A 64 -3.02 5.28 7.97
CA ASP A 64 -2.52 6.31 8.87
C ASP A 64 -2.82 7.69 8.29
N ASP A 65 -4.07 8.12 8.45
CA ASP A 65 -4.54 9.44 8.02
C ASP A 65 -4.33 10.52 9.09
N ALA A 66 -3.87 10.13 10.29
CA ALA A 66 -3.53 11.03 11.38
C ALA A 66 -2.16 11.69 11.19
N SER A 67 -1.15 10.92 10.76
CA SER A 67 0.24 11.40 10.71
C SER A 67 0.51 12.53 9.72
N LYS A 68 -0.42 12.86 8.82
CA LYS A 68 -0.28 14.01 7.90
C LYS A 68 -0.41 15.35 8.62
N TYR A 69 -1.16 15.42 9.73
CA TYR A 69 -1.28 16.61 10.55
C TYR A 69 -0.13 16.68 11.56
N LYS A 70 0.76 17.67 11.44
CA LYS A 70 1.91 17.84 12.34
C LYS A 70 1.58 18.78 13.50
N THR A 71 0.66 19.70 13.27
CA THR A 71 0.20 20.76 14.17
C THR A 71 -1.33 20.86 14.16
N GLU A 72 -1.92 21.53 15.15
CA GLU A 72 -3.36 21.81 15.12
C GLU A 72 -3.73 22.72 13.95
N ASP A 73 -2.82 23.62 13.53
CA ASP A 73 -3.04 24.47 12.36
C ASP A 73 -3.19 23.62 11.09
N ASP A 74 -2.36 22.59 10.88
CA ASP A 74 -2.53 21.68 9.72
C ASP A 74 -3.91 20.99 9.71
N LEU A 75 -4.45 20.67 10.89
CA LEU A 75 -5.76 20.05 11.03
C LEU A 75 -6.89 21.07 10.82
N ASN A 76 -6.72 22.29 11.32
CA ASN A 76 -7.68 23.38 11.15
C ASN A 76 -7.77 23.84 9.70
N ASP A 77 -6.62 23.97 9.02
CA ASP A 77 -6.54 24.28 7.60
C ASP A 77 -7.24 23.19 6.77
N ALA A 78 -7.08 21.92 7.15
CA ALA A 78 -7.79 20.82 6.48
C ALA A 78 -9.30 20.87 6.70
N LYS A 79 -9.78 21.39 7.84
CA LYS A 79 -11.21 21.55 8.12
C LYS A 79 -11.82 22.77 7.41
N GLU A 80 -11.00 23.71 6.94
CA GLU A 80 -11.50 24.96 6.36
C GLU A 80 -12.24 24.70 5.05
N GLY A 81 -13.54 25.04 5.03
CA GLY A 81 -14.39 24.90 3.85
C GLY A 81 -14.96 23.49 3.61
N GLU A 82 -14.73 22.56 4.53
CA GLU A 82 -15.27 21.20 4.47
C GLU A 82 -16.63 21.12 5.17
N GLU A 83 -17.61 20.45 4.55
CA GLU A 83 -18.94 20.24 5.15
C GLU A 83 -18.90 19.17 6.25
N ASP A 84 -18.06 18.15 6.06
CA ASP A 84 -17.91 17.03 6.98
C ASP A 84 -16.76 17.27 7.98
N PRO A 85 -16.94 16.94 9.26
CA PRO A 85 -15.88 17.05 10.25
C PRO A 85 -14.64 16.20 9.89
N ILE A 86 -13.49 16.85 9.78
CA ILE A 86 -12.21 16.18 9.57
C ILE A 86 -11.52 15.91 10.90
N TYR A 87 -11.14 14.65 11.12
CA TYR A 87 -10.41 14.22 12.30
C TYR A 87 -9.15 13.42 11.91
N PRO A 88 -8.08 13.45 12.73
CA PRO A 88 -7.02 12.48 12.63
C PRO A 88 -7.57 11.07 12.88
N GLN A 89 -7.19 10.13 12.03
CA GLN A 89 -7.71 8.76 12.06
C GLN A 89 -6.62 7.71 11.81
N LEU A 90 -6.75 6.58 12.50
CA LEU A 90 -6.00 5.36 12.23
C LEU A 90 -6.97 4.21 12.02
N ALA A 91 -6.81 3.44 10.96
CA ALA A 91 -7.62 2.26 10.71
C ALA A 91 -6.74 1.03 10.55
N LEU A 92 -7.12 -0.06 11.22
CA LEU A 92 -6.58 -1.39 11.02
C LEU A 92 -7.68 -2.27 10.41
N PHE A 93 -7.34 -2.98 9.34
CA PHE A 93 -8.18 -4.00 8.74
C PHE A 93 -7.49 -5.35 8.92
N GLU A 94 -8.16 -6.29 9.57
CA GLU A 94 -7.71 -7.67 9.70
C GLU A 94 -8.54 -8.56 8.78
N SER A 95 -7.86 -9.33 7.93
CA SER A 95 -8.52 -10.18 6.95
C SER A 95 -7.81 -11.51 6.87
N SER A 96 -8.56 -12.57 6.58
CA SER A 96 -7.94 -13.82 6.15
C SER A 96 -7.47 -13.69 4.71
N TYR A 97 -6.53 -14.54 4.30
CA TYR A 97 -6.16 -14.66 2.90
C TYR A 97 -5.90 -16.12 2.52
N LYS A 98 -6.00 -16.39 1.22
CA LYS A 98 -5.62 -17.66 0.62
C LYS A 98 -4.78 -17.41 -0.62
N LYS A 99 -3.71 -18.17 -0.77
CA LYS A 99 -2.90 -18.16 -1.99
C LYS A 99 -3.52 -19.06 -3.06
N GLU A 100 -3.73 -18.54 -4.26
CA GLU A 100 -4.19 -19.30 -5.43
C GLU A 100 -3.26 -19.06 -6.61
N GLY A 101 -2.41 -20.05 -6.91
CA GLY A 101 -1.34 -19.88 -7.87
C GLY A 101 -0.34 -18.83 -7.40
N GLU A 102 -0.17 -17.77 -8.19
CA GLU A 102 0.68 -16.62 -7.83
C GLU A 102 -0.08 -15.52 -7.10
N ASP A 103 -1.42 -15.55 -7.10
CA ASP A 103 -2.28 -14.50 -6.53
C ASP A 103 -2.66 -14.78 -5.07
N PHE A 104 -3.14 -13.76 -4.37
CA PHE A 104 -3.70 -13.88 -3.02
C PHE A 104 -5.14 -13.36 -3.02
N LEU A 105 -6.09 -14.19 -2.61
CA LEU A 105 -7.47 -13.77 -2.35
C LEU A 105 -7.61 -13.35 -0.90
N LEU A 106 -8.17 -12.17 -0.69
CA LEU A 106 -8.41 -11.59 0.63
C LEU A 106 -9.88 -11.82 1.00
N GLY A 107 -10.10 -12.36 2.20
CA GLY A 107 -11.44 -12.60 2.73
C GLY A 107 -12.10 -11.35 3.31
N ASP A 108 -13.20 -11.58 4.01
CA ASP A 108 -13.89 -10.55 4.78
C ASP A 108 -12.91 -9.82 5.71
N SER A 109 -13.08 -8.50 5.80
CA SER A 109 -12.18 -7.63 6.55
C SER A 109 -12.88 -7.08 7.79
N LYS A 110 -12.24 -7.19 8.95
CA LYS A 110 -12.70 -6.57 10.19
C LYS A 110 -11.95 -5.26 10.37
N GLU A 111 -12.67 -4.15 10.38
CA GLU A 111 -12.08 -2.83 10.63
C GLU A 111 -12.11 -2.51 12.12
N THR A 112 -11.03 -1.90 12.59
CA THR A 112 -11.00 -1.10 13.81
C THR A 112 -10.48 0.29 13.46
N LEU A 113 -11.35 1.29 13.58
CA LEU A 113 -11.05 2.70 13.30
C LEU A 113 -10.97 3.47 14.62
N LEU A 114 -9.84 4.13 14.86
CA LEU A 114 -9.67 5.09 15.94
C LEU A 114 -9.76 6.51 15.39
N THR A 115 -10.63 7.31 15.98
CA THR A 115 -10.75 8.74 15.70
C THR A 115 -10.22 9.54 16.87
N PHE A 116 -9.38 10.53 16.60
CA PHE A 116 -8.79 11.44 17.59
C PHE A 116 -9.44 12.82 17.43
N GLU A 117 -9.62 13.55 18.52
CA GLU A 117 -10.22 14.89 18.45
C GLU A 117 -9.20 15.92 17.92
N THR A 118 -7.98 15.86 18.46
CA THR A 118 -6.90 16.79 18.16
C THR A 118 -5.63 16.07 17.70
N VAL A 119 -4.68 16.82 17.14
CA VAL A 119 -3.34 16.29 16.84
C VAL A 119 -2.61 15.93 18.13
N ASN A 120 -2.81 16.67 19.21
CA ASN A 120 -2.28 16.33 20.52
C ASN A 120 -2.79 14.98 21.02
N ASP A 121 -4.09 14.71 20.90
CA ASP A 121 -4.68 13.44 21.31
C ASP A 121 -4.13 12.25 20.51
N PHE A 122 -3.90 12.42 19.21
CA PHE A 122 -3.20 11.43 18.41
C PHE A 122 -1.78 11.18 18.94
N LYS A 123 -1.02 12.24 19.24
CA LYS A 123 0.35 12.13 19.77
C LYS A 123 0.40 11.50 21.17
N SER A 124 -0.61 11.75 22.01
CA SER A 124 -0.76 11.15 23.33
C SER A 124 -1.43 9.77 23.29
N LYS A 125 -1.82 9.28 22.10
CA LYS A 125 -2.51 8.01 21.87
C LYS A 125 -3.87 7.91 22.59
N THR A 126 -4.57 9.03 22.71
CA THR A 126 -5.87 9.14 23.37
C THR A 126 -6.98 9.27 22.33
N TYR A 127 -7.74 8.21 22.05
CA TYR A 127 -8.80 8.28 21.04
C TYR A 127 -10.11 8.82 21.63
N ARG A 128 -10.84 9.61 20.83
CA ARG A 128 -12.20 10.06 21.15
C ARG A 128 -13.20 8.92 20.98
N SER A 129 -13.13 8.24 19.85
CA SER A 129 -14.05 7.17 19.51
C SER A 129 -13.34 6.00 18.81
N ILE A 130 -13.96 4.83 18.97
CA ILE A 130 -13.59 3.60 18.28
C ILE A 130 -14.81 3.11 17.51
N HIS A 131 -14.63 2.84 16.23
CA HIS A 131 -15.63 2.20 15.38
C HIS A 131 -15.10 0.82 14.96
N ASN A 132 -15.99 -0.17 14.91
CA ASN A 132 -15.64 -1.50 14.40
C ASN A 132 -16.71 -1.90 13.39
N ASP A 133 -16.27 -2.37 12.23
CA ASP A 133 -17.14 -2.83 11.17
C ASP A 133 -16.63 -4.14 10.56
N ILE A 134 -17.50 -4.86 9.87
CA ILE A 134 -17.16 -6.07 9.12
C ILE A 134 -17.55 -5.84 7.67
N PHE A 135 -16.54 -5.68 6.82
CA PHE A 135 -16.72 -5.59 5.39
C PHE A 135 -16.77 -6.99 4.80
N LYS A 136 -17.95 -7.33 4.29
CA LYS A 136 -18.20 -8.57 3.55
C LYS A 136 -18.25 -8.25 2.07
N ASP A 137 -17.19 -8.59 1.36
CA ASP A 137 -17.17 -8.43 -0.08
C ASP A 137 -17.83 -9.65 -0.73
N SER A 138 -18.85 -9.39 -1.56
CA SER A 138 -19.48 -10.44 -2.38
C SER A 138 -18.51 -11.03 -3.40
N THR A 139 -17.43 -10.31 -3.72
CA THR A 139 -16.31 -10.76 -4.54
C THR A 139 -15.01 -10.44 -3.80
N PRO A 140 -14.26 -11.46 -3.34
CA PRO A 140 -13.01 -11.28 -2.61
C PRO A 140 -12.03 -10.36 -3.36
N ALA A 141 -11.47 -9.38 -2.67
CA ALA A 141 -10.37 -8.59 -3.21
C ALA A 141 -9.18 -9.52 -3.53
N THR A 142 -8.49 -9.28 -4.64
CA THR A 142 -7.38 -10.14 -5.09
C THR A 142 -6.11 -9.33 -5.27
N LEU A 143 -5.04 -9.72 -4.59
CA LEU A 143 -3.68 -9.24 -4.89
C LEU A 143 -3.15 -10.03 -6.07
N GLN A 144 -3.05 -9.34 -7.21
CA GLN A 144 -2.70 -9.95 -8.48
C GLN A 144 -1.21 -9.83 -8.74
N TYR A 145 -0.61 -10.90 -9.25
CA TYR A 145 0.76 -10.90 -9.70
C TYR A 145 0.86 -10.48 -11.18
N SER A 146 1.86 -9.68 -11.50
CA SER A 146 2.28 -9.42 -12.88
C SER A 146 3.80 -9.39 -12.97
N LYS A 147 4.33 -9.36 -14.20
CA LYS A 147 5.78 -9.15 -14.42
C LYS A 147 6.32 -7.88 -13.75
N LYS A 148 5.45 -6.89 -13.54
CA LYS A 148 5.80 -5.63 -12.86
C LYS A 148 5.75 -5.72 -11.33
N GLY A 149 5.27 -6.82 -10.77
CA GLY A 149 5.08 -7.02 -9.32
C GLY A 149 3.61 -7.21 -8.95
N TYR A 150 3.40 -7.41 -7.66
CA TYR A 150 2.08 -7.50 -7.03
C TYR A 150 1.38 -6.15 -7.01
N TYR A 151 0.08 -6.17 -7.26
CA TYR A 151 -0.78 -5.00 -7.18
C TYR A 151 -2.20 -5.38 -6.73
N LEU A 152 -2.93 -4.38 -6.23
CA LEU A 152 -4.37 -4.45 -6.02
C LEU A 152 -5.04 -3.52 -7.03
N GLU A 153 -6.11 -3.98 -7.69
CA GLU A 153 -6.88 -3.16 -8.61
C GLU A 153 -8.13 -2.62 -7.93
N ILE A 154 -8.25 -1.29 -7.83
CA ILE A 154 -9.41 -0.60 -7.25
C ILE A 154 -9.91 0.39 -8.29
N ARG A 155 -11.19 0.26 -8.70
CA ARG A 155 -11.83 1.13 -9.70
C ARG A 155 -10.99 1.26 -10.98
N SER A 156 -10.51 0.12 -11.51
CA SER A 156 -9.65 0.03 -12.71
C SER A 156 -8.26 0.68 -12.60
N LYS A 157 -7.84 1.10 -11.40
CA LYS A 157 -6.49 1.60 -11.13
C LYS A 157 -5.70 0.57 -10.34
N ARG A 158 -4.47 0.30 -10.77
CA ARG A 158 -3.54 -0.62 -10.11
C ARG A 158 -2.69 0.12 -9.10
N TYR A 159 -2.59 -0.45 -7.92
CA TYR A 159 -1.75 0.04 -6.84
C TYR A 159 -0.73 -1.02 -6.47
N TYR A 160 0.54 -0.74 -6.77
CA TYR A 160 1.65 -1.65 -6.51
C TYR A 160 2.12 -1.54 -5.07
N PHE A 161 2.78 -2.61 -4.61
CA PHE A 161 3.31 -2.72 -3.25
C PHE A 161 4.82 -2.57 -3.24
N HIS A 162 5.34 -1.83 -2.26
CA HIS A 162 6.76 -1.55 -2.08
C HIS A 162 7.17 -1.94 -0.65
N LYS A 163 8.39 -2.43 -0.44
CA LYS A 163 8.84 -2.69 0.93
C LYS A 163 8.85 -1.40 1.75
N SER A 164 8.47 -1.51 3.01
CA SER A 164 8.45 -0.41 3.97
C SER A 164 9.03 -0.87 5.30
N ASP A 165 9.81 0.01 5.94
CA ASP A 165 10.33 -0.21 7.29
C ASP A 165 9.34 0.27 8.37
N LYS A 166 8.17 0.80 7.97
CA LYS A 166 7.13 1.18 8.92
C LYS A 166 6.63 -0.06 9.65
N LYS A 167 6.67 -0.02 10.97
CA LYS A 167 6.05 -1.04 11.82
C LYS A 167 4.55 -0.77 11.87
N ILE A 168 3.75 -1.79 11.57
CA ILE A 168 2.28 -1.79 11.73
C ILE A 168 1.90 -2.95 12.65
N PRO A 169 0.78 -2.87 13.39
CA PRO A 169 0.34 -3.96 14.28
C PRO A 169 0.07 -5.26 13.52
N ASN A 170 0.13 -6.41 14.19
CA ASN A 170 -0.24 -7.71 13.61
C ASN A 170 -1.70 -8.09 13.86
N SER A 171 -2.33 -7.50 14.88
CA SER A 171 -3.73 -7.74 15.21
C SER A 171 -4.40 -6.52 15.83
N ARG A 172 -5.72 -6.58 16.00
CA ARG A 172 -6.49 -5.56 16.74
C ARG A 172 -6.04 -5.43 18.19
N GLU A 173 -5.73 -6.52 18.87
CA GLU A 173 -5.22 -6.46 20.25
C GLU A 173 -3.90 -5.69 20.31
N GLU A 174 -2.97 -5.96 19.38
CA GLU A 174 -1.71 -5.22 19.30
C GLU A 174 -1.95 -3.75 18.93
N PHE A 175 -2.88 -3.49 18.01
CA PHE A 175 -3.24 -2.13 17.61
C PHE A 175 -3.78 -1.32 18.78
N LEU A 176 -4.72 -1.87 19.56
CA LEU A 176 -5.39 -1.16 20.65
C LEU A 176 -4.57 -1.10 21.94
N LYS A 177 -3.57 -1.98 22.12
CA LYS A 177 -2.75 -2.05 23.34
C LYS A 177 -2.13 -0.70 23.74
N ASP A 178 -1.78 0.10 22.74
CA ASP A 178 -1.07 1.35 22.90
C ASP A 178 -1.98 2.58 23.01
N TYR A 179 -3.30 2.43 22.85
CA TYR A 179 -4.24 3.54 22.81
C TYR A 179 -5.28 3.46 23.93
N HIS A 180 -5.71 4.62 24.40
CA HIS A 180 -6.62 4.75 25.53
C HIS A 180 -7.81 5.63 25.16
N LYS A 181 -9.00 5.30 25.67
CA LYS A 181 -10.19 6.12 25.44
C LYS A 181 -10.08 7.43 26.22
N ASN A 182 -10.49 8.55 25.63
CA ASN A 182 -10.66 9.79 26.35
C ASN A 182 -11.83 9.66 27.34
N GLU A 183 -11.56 9.69 28.65
CA GLU A 183 -12.58 9.57 29.70
C GLU A 183 -13.26 10.91 30.05
N THR A 184 -12.89 12.00 29.37
CA THR A 184 -13.32 13.36 29.73
C THR A 184 -14.72 13.75 29.20
N GLU A 185 -15.48 12.82 28.62
CA GLU A 185 -16.88 13.00 28.23
C GLU A 185 -17.79 11.97 28.95
N ASN A 186 -18.29 12.36 30.12
CA ASN A 186 -19.50 11.82 30.78
C ASN A 186 -20.45 12.98 31.08
#